data_AF-A0A349AMB9-F1
#
_entry.id   AF-A0A349AMB9-F1
#
_cell.length_a   1.000
_cell.length_b   1.000
_cell.length_c   1.000
_cell.angle_alpha   90.00
_cell.angle_beta   90.00
_cell.angle_gamma   90.00
#
_symmetry.space_group_name_H-M   'P 1'
#
loop_
_entity.id
_entity.type
_entity.pdbx_description
1 polymer ?
#
loop_
_entity_poly.entity_id
_entity_poly.type
_entity_poly.pdbx_seq_one_letter_code
_entity_poly.pdbx_strand_id
1 'polypeptide(L)'
;MRDLLIKKVNKSNWWHVPPRDPHAYEKRGKFLASTYLQAEFYGRPNIEPEQVCINNPVYGFSELEILKKLFGSNGRKYLNEVIKSEDDKDWYNKRIELDRQMFLAAKTQGYDAIILMTETGRNSLQKGRKPNSIELNLIEGY
;
A
#
# COMPACT_ATOMS: atom_id res chain seq x y z
N MET A 1 0.54 -2.82 -18.84
CA MET A 1 0.03 -1.92 -17.77
C MET A 1 0.92 -2.00 -16.52
N ARG A 2 1.24 -3.20 -16.03
CA ARG A 2 2.20 -3.43 -14.93
C ARG A 2 3.53 -2.71 -15.11
N ASP A 3 4.19 -2.83 -16.26
CA ASP A 3 5.52 -2.20 -16.46
C ASP A 3 5.44 -0.67 -16.48
N LEU A 4 4.36 -0.12 -17.01
CA LEU A 4 4.11 1.32 -16.96
C LEU A 4 3.91 1.78 -15.52
N LEU A 5 3.14 1.03 -14.71
CA LEU A 5 2.96 1.32 -13.29
C LEU A 5 4.31 1.31 -12.57
N ILE A 6 5.11 0.25 -12.72
CA ILE A 6 6.44 0.12 -12.10
C ILE A 6 7.32 1.31 -12.50
N LYS A 7 7.38 1.63 -13.80
CA LYS A 7 8.14 2.78 -14.31
C LYS A 7 7.68 4.11 -13.71
N LYS A 8 6.38 4.29 -13.47
CA LYS A 8 5.84 5.52 -12.85
C LYS A 8 6.14 5.57 -11.36
N VAL A 9 6.06 4.44 -10.65
CA VAL A 9 6.41 4.35 -9.24
C VAL A 9 7.88 4.65 -9.00
N ASN A 10 8.78 4.02 -9.77
CA ASN A 10 10.23 4.19 -9.63
C ASN A 10 10.73 5.58 -10.07
N LYS A 11 9.91 6.38 -10.77
CA LYS A 11 10.24 7.77 -11.17
C LYS A 11 9.59 8.81 -10.26
N SER A 12 8.92 8.38 -9.19
CA SER A 12 8.14 9.26 -8.34
C SER A 12 8.87 9.57 -7.06
N ASN A 13 8.67 10.80 -6.58
CA ASN A 13 8.87 11.15 -5.18
C ASN A 13 7.77 10.52 -4.32
N TRP A 14 8.17 9.98 -3.18
CA TRP A 14 7.29 9.33 -2.21
C TRP A 14 7.42 9.97 -0.84
N TRP A 15 6.31 10.11 -0.13
CA TRP A 15 6.28 10.73 1.19
C TRP A 15 5.96 9.71 2.26
N HIS A 16 6.72 9.75 3.34
CA HIS A 16 6.58 8.83 4.46
C HIS A 16 6.29 9.59 5.75
N VAL A 17 5.43 9.03 6.60
CA VAL A 17 5.29 9.45 8.00
C VAL A 17 5.99 8.40 8.86
N PRO A 18 7.10 8.74 9.55
CA PRO A 18 7.77 7.82 10.44
C PRO A 18 6.82 7.25 11.51
N PRO A 19 6.74 5.91 11.65
CA PRO A 19 5.90 5.30 12.67
C PRO A 19 6.49 5.56 14.06
N ARG A 20 5.61 5.58 15.08
CA ARG A 20 6.06 5.60 16.48
C ARG A 20 6.67 4.28 16.94
N ASP A 21 6.19 3.16 16.39
CA ASP A 21 6.71 1.83 16.68
C ASP A 21 7.98 1.59 15.83
N PRO A 22 9.16 1.38 16.46
CA PRO A 22 10.41 1.15 15.73
C PRO A 22 10.40 -0.16 14.92
N HIS A 23 9.53 -1.11 15.26
CA HIS A 23 9.39 -2.39 14.55
C HIS A 23 8.22 -2.40 13.55
N ALA A 24 7.62 -1.24 13.26
CA ALA A 24 6.47 -1.18 12.37
C ALA A 24 6.78 -1.74 10.98
N TYR A 25 7.96 -1.46 10.44
CA TYR A 25 8.29 -1.91 9.09
C TYR A 25 8.48 -3.43 8.99
N GLU A 26 9.10 -4.04 10.01
CA GLU A 26 9.25 -5.50 10.10
C GLU A 26 7.90 -6.21 10.17
N LYS A 27 6.90 -5.56 10.78
CA LYS A 27 5.56 -6.11 10.96
C LYS A 27 4.70 -5.96 9.71
N ARG A 28 4.70 -4.78 9.08
CA ARG A 28 3.70 -4.42 8.06
C ARG A 28 4.26 -3.69 6.85
N GLY A 29 5.58 -3.60 6.71
CA GLY A 29 6.24 -2.87 5.64
C GLY A 29 6.22 -1.35 5.83
N LYS A 30 6.77 -0.64 4.84
CA LYS A 30 6.89 0.83 4.84
C LYS A 30 5.84 1.46 3.92
N PHE A 31 4.90 2.18 4.53
CA PHE A 31 3.83 2.88 3.81
C PHE A 31 4.29 4.24 3.28
N LEU A 32 4.00 4.51 2.02
CA LEU A 32 4.40 5.69 1.29
C LEU A 32 3.20 6.25 0.53
N ALA A 33 3.06 7.57 0.55
CA ALA A 33 2.03 8.28 -0.18
C ALA A 33 2.61 9.01 -1.40
N SER A 34 1.80 9.12 -2.45
CA SER A 34 2.23 9.74 -3.70
C SER A 34 2.35 11.27 -3.66
N THR A 35 1.82 11.92 -2.61
CA THR A 35 1.90 13.37 -2.37
C THR A 35 2.07 13.68 -0.87
N TYR A 36 2.66 14.83 -0.55
CA TYR A 36 2.89 15.24 0.84
C TYR A 36 1.57 15.40 1.60
N LEU A 37 0.58 16.05 0.98
CA LEU A 37 -0.76 16.25 1.55
C LEU A 37 -1.48 14.94 1.91
N GLN A 38 -1.28 13.87 1.11
CA GLN A 38 -1.82 12.55 1.45
C GLN A 38 -1.10 11.92 2.66
N ALA A 39 0.22 12.10 2.76
CA ALA A 39 0.96 11.63 3.92
C ALA A 39 0.53 12.38 5.19
N GLU A 40 0.19 13.67 5.10
CA GLU A 40 -0.23 14.49 6.24
C GLU A 40 -1.46 13.96 6.98
N PHE A 41 -2.33 13.23 6.28
CA PHE A 41 -3.48 12.56 6.91
C PHE A 41 -3.05 11.59 8.02
N TYR A 42 -1.87 10.98 7.90
CA TYR A 42 -1.35 9.98 8.83
C TYR A 42 -0.40 10.55 9.89
N GLY A 43 -0.05 11.83 9.82
CA GLY A 43 0.88 12.51 10.73
C GLY A 43 1.84 13.43 9.98
N ARG A 44 2.94 13.84 10.62
CA ARG A 44 3.93 14.73 10.00
C ARG A 44 4.83 13.95 9.03
N PRO A 45 4.77 14.20 7.71
CA PRO A 45 5.65 13.51 6.77
C PRO A 45 7.11 13.99 6.90
N ASN A 46 8.02 13.21 6.35
CA ASN A 46 9.41 13.63 6.13
C ASN A 46 9.44 14.92 5.30
N ILE A 47 10.47 15.76 5.53
CA ILE A 47 10.63 17.03 4.80
C ILE A 47 11.08 16.78 3.36
N GLU A 48 11.94 15.77 3.17
CA GLU A 48 12.42 15.35 1.86
C GLU A 48 11.71 14.07 1.39
N PRO A 49 11.35 13.97 0.10
CA PRO A 49 10.72 12.77 -0.42
C PRO A 49 11.75 11.67 -0.65
N GLU A 50 11.28 10.43 -0.63
CA GLU A 50 12.06 9.25 -0.91
C GLU A 50 11.93 8.82 -2.38
N GLN A 51 13.00 8.22 -2.90
CA GLN A 51 13.00 7.47 -4.16
C GLN A 51 12.97 5.99 -3.85
N VAL A 52 12.25 5.22 -4.67
CA VAL A 52 12.07 3.78 -4.47
C VAL A 52 12.41 3.02 -5.75
N CYS A 53 12.77 1.75 -5.60
CA CYS A 53 12.98 0.83 -6.70
C CYS A 53 12.18 -0.45 -6.45
N ILE A 54 11.12 -0.65 -7.22
CA ILE A 54 10.32 -1.88 -7.21
C ILE A 54 10.36 -2.55 -8.58
N ASN A 55 10.20 -3.87 -8.59
CA ASN A 55 10.28 -4.73 -9.76
C ASN A 55 9.10 -5.72 -9.84
N ASN A 56 8.59 -6.16 -8.69
CA ASN A 56 7.53 -7.14 -8.60
C ASN A 56 6.43 -6.76 -7.59
N PRO A 57 5.64 -5.71 -7.86
CA PRO A 57 4.53 -5.37 -6.99
C PRO A 57 3.31 -6.27 -7.24
N VAL A 58 2.59 -6.58 -6.16
CA VAL A 58 1.15 -6.84 -6.25
C VAL A 58 0.42 -5.51 -6.27
N TYR A 59 -0.57 -5.35 -7.15
CA TYR A 59 -1.33 -4.09 -7.25
C TYR A 59 -2.81 -4.34 -7.48
N GLY A 60 -3.65 -3.37 -7.14
CA GLY A 60 -5.09 -3.42 -7.39
C GLY A 60 -5.74 -2.04 -7.37
N PHE A 61 -6.97 -1.99 -7.86
CA PHE A 61 -7.78 -0.76 -7.88
C PHE A 61 -8.76 -0.67 -6.70
N SER A 62 -8.72 -1.68 -5.83
CA SER A 62 -9.38 -1.73 -4.53
C SER A 62 -8.58 -2.67 -3.61
N GLU A 63 -8.70 -2.50 -2.30
CA GLU A 63 -8.05 -3.39 -1.33
C GLU A 63 -8.53 -4.84 -1.50
N LEU A 64 -9.81 -5.05 -1.82
CA LEU A 64 -10.35 -6.38 -2.12
C LEU A 64 -9.64 -7.06 -3.29
N GLU A 65 -9.31 -6.34 -4.37
CA GLU A 65 -8.59 -6.93 -5.50
C GLU A 65 -7.22 -7.45 -5.08
N ILE A 66 -6.51 -6.68 -4.24
CA ILE A 66 -5.21 -7.08 -3.69
C ILE A 66 -5.38 -8.28 -2.78
N LEU A 67 -6.35 -8.25 -1.86
CA LEU A 67 -6.66 -9.35 -0.97
C LEU A 67 -7.03 -10.64 -1.72
N LYS A 68 -7.77 -10.53 -2.83
CA LYS A 68 -8.07 -11.69 -3.69
C LYS A 68 -6.82 -12.25 -4.38
N LYS A 69 -5.88 -11.39 -4.78
CA LYS A 69 -4.59 -11.84 -5.34
C LYS A 69 -3.75 -12.55 -4.28
N LEU A 70 -3.75 -12.04 -3.04
CA LEU A 70 -2.93 -12.59 -1.95
C LEU A 70 -3.54 -13.84 -1.30
N PHE A 71 -4.86 -13.91 -1.17
CA PHE A 71 -5.56 -14.92 -0.37
C PHE A 71 -6.65 -15.69 -1.14
N GLY A 72 -6.80 -15.46 -2.44
CA GLY A 72 -7.83 -16.12 -3.25
C GLY A 72 -9.26 -15.76 -2.83
N SER A 73 -10.14 -16.77 -2.77
CA SER A 73 -11.54 -16.59 -2.37
C SER A 73 -11.70 -16.08 -0.94
N ASN A 74 -10.71 -16.30 -0.07
CA ASN A 74 -10.71 -15.84 1.32
C ASN A 74 -10.47 -14.33 1.46
N GLY A 75 -10.00 -13.62 0.42
CA GLY A 75 -9.68 -12.19 0.53
C GLY A 75 -10.84 -11.32 1.03
N ARG A 76 -12.09 -11.68 0.70
CA ARG A 76 -13.28 -10.96 1.19
C ARG A 76 -13.46 -11.11 2.71
N LYS A 77 -13.09 -12.26 3.28
CA LYS A 77 -13.23 -12.54 4.72
C LYS A 77 -12.42 -11.54 5.53
N TYR A 78 -11.14 -11.39 5.18
CA TYR A 78 -10.23 -10.44 5.82
C TYR A 78 -10.76 -8.99 5.80
N LEU A 79 -11.26 -8.55 4.64
CA LEU A 79 -11.84 -7.21 4.52
C LEU A 79 -13.09 -7.03 5.40
N ASN A 80 -13.97 -8.03 5.43
CA ASN A 80 -15.19 -7.98 6.22
C ASN A 80 -14.91 -7.93 7.74
N GLU A 81 -13.84 -8.55 8.21
CA GLU A 81 -13.44 -8.52 9.62
C GLU A 81 -13.08 -7.09 10.07
N VAL A 82 -12.41 -6.31 9.20
CA VAL A 82 -12.11 -4.90 9.46
C VAL A 82 -13.36 -4.04 9.36
N ILE A 83 -14.17 -4.17 8.29
CA ILE A 83 -15.38 -3.37 8.10
C ILE A 83 -16.38 -3.57 9.25
N LYS A 84 -16.60 -4.81 9.69
CA LYS A 84 -17.52 -5.10 10.81
C LYS A 84 -17.07 -4.50 12.13
N SER A 85 -15.81 -4.08 12.23
CA SER A 85 -15.24 -3.49 13.42
C SER A 85 -15.11 -1.97 13.35
N GLU A 86 -15.59 -1.29 12.30
CA GLU A 86 -15.40 0.15 12.10
C GLU A 86 -15.89 1.01 13.28
N ASP A 87 -16.95 0.56 13.96
CA ASP A 87 -17.49 1.21 15.17
C ASP A 87 -16.93 0.63 16.49
N ASP A 88 -16.03 -0.35 16.40
CA ASP A 88 -15.42 -1.02 17.55
C ASP A 88 -14.12 -0.30 17.95
N LYS A 89 -13.84 -0.26 19.26
CA LYS A 89 -12.57 0.26 19.79
C LYS A 89 -11.36 -0.52 19.24
N ASP A 90 -11.59 -1.74 18.77
CA ASP A 90 -10.56 -2.63 18.23
C ASP A 90 -10.30 -2.47 16.72
N TRP A 91 -11.03 -1.58 16.01
CA TRP A 91 -10.86 -1.35 14.57
C TRP A 91 -9.39 -1.17 14.17
N TYR A 92 -8.68 -0.31 14.91
CA TYR A 92 -7.30 0.04 14.61
C TYR A 92 -6.36 -1.16 14.69
N ASN A 93 -6.53 -2.02 15.70
CA ASN A 93 -5.73 -3.23 15.84
C ASN A 93 -6.03 -4.22 14.71
N LYS A 94 -7.30 -4.39 14.33
CA LYS A 94 -7.70 -5.23 13.20
C LYS A 94 -7.16 -4.70 11.87
N ARG A 95 -7.09 -3.38 11.70
CA ARG A 95 -6.47 -2.76 10.53
C ARG A 95 -4.97 -3.04 10.47
N ILE A 96 -4.25 -2.85 11.59
CA ILE A 96 -2.83 -3.19 11.68
C ILE A 96 -2.59 -4.69 11.41
N GLU A 97 -3.46 -5.56 11.94
CA GLU A 97 -3.36 -6.99 11.70
C GLU A 97 -3.59 -7.33 10.23
N LEU A 98 -4.55 -6.68 9.56
CA LEU A 98 -4.75 -6.84 8.12
C LEU A 98 -3.51 -6.40 7.33
N ASP A 99 -2.93 -5.24 7.65
CA ASP A 99 -1.71 -4.74 7.02
C ASP A 99 -0.56 -5.76 7.20
N ARG A 100 -0.41 -6.33 8.40
CA ARG A 100 0.57 -7.39 8.72
C ARG A 100 0.33 -8.64 7.89
N GLN A 101 -0.90 -9.12 7.80
CA GLN A 101 -1.27 -10.30 7.02
C GLN A 101 -0.98 -10.09 5.53
N MET A 102 -1.35 -8.92 5.00
CA MET A 102 -1.06 -8.54 3.61
C MET A 102 0.44 -8.50 3.33
N PHE A 103 1.22 -7.87 4.22
CA PHE A 103 2.68 -7.83 4.14
C PHE A 103 3.29 -9.24 4.10
N LEU A 104 2.92 -10.11 5.05
CA LEU A 104 3.45 -11.47 5.13
C LEU A 104 3.08 -12.31 3.91
N ALA A 105 1.83 -12.24 3.47
CA ALA A 105 1.37 -12.99 2.29
C ALA A 105 2.09 -12.52 1.03
N ALA A 106 2.23 -11.20 0.85
CA ALA A 106 2.89 -10.63 -0.31
C ALA A 106 4.40 -10.97 -0.33
N LYS A 107 5.07 -10.88 0.83
CA LYS A 107 6.46 -11.30 1.00
C LYS A 107 6.66 -12.78 0.68
N THR A 108 5.80 -13.65 1.22
CA THR A 108 5.85 -15.11 1.00
C THR A 108 5.68 -15.48 -0.48
N GLN A 109 4.91 -14.69 -1.22
CA GLN A 109 4.68 -14.88 -2.65
C GLN A 109 5.75 -14.21 -3.54
N GLY A 110 6.78 -13.59 -2.94
CA GLY A 110 7.89 -12.97 -3.67
C GLY A 110 7.57 -11.61 -4.29
N TYR A 111 6.54 -10.91 -3.78
CA TYR A 111 6.31 -9.51 -4.14
C TYR A 111 7.22 -8.58 -3.32
N ASP A 112 7.68 -7.49 -3.94
CA ASP A 112 8.52 -6.48 -3.27
C ASP A 112 7.75 -5.24 -2.80
N ALA A 113 6.49 -5.11 -3.25
CA ALA A 113 5.60 -4.03 -2.86
C ALA A 113 4.12 -4.39 -3.02
N ILE A 114 3.27 -3.67 -2.29
CA ILE A 114 1.83 -3.63 -2.47
C ILE A 114 1.44 -2.23 -2.95
N ILE A 115 0.69 -2.15 -4.04
CA ILE A 115 0.22 -0.87 -4.59
C ILE A 115 -1.30 -0.84 -4.63
N LEU A 116 -1.89 0.10 -3.89
CA LEU A 116 -3.30 0.42 -3.98
C LEU A 116 -3.47 1.75 -4.73
N MET A 117 -4.39 1.76 -5.69
CA MET A 117 -4.79 2.97 -6.37
C MET A 117 -6.30 2.98 -6.61
N THR A 118 -6.87 4.14 -6.88
CA THR A 118 -8.29 4.26 -7.20
C THR A 118 -8.58 3.85 -8.65
N GLU A 119 -9.85 3.63 -8.98
CA GLU A 119 -10.29 3.41 -10.37
C GLU A 119 -9.96 4.61 -11.29
N THR A 120 -9.99 5.83 -10.75
CA THR A 120 -9.50 7.02 -11.48
C THR A 120 -8.00 6.93 -11.79
N GLY A 121 -7.23 6.28 -10.91
CA GLY A 121 -5.83 5.94 -11.16
C GLY A 121 -5.64 4.98 -12.34
N ARG A 122 -6.54 4.00 -12.52
CA ARG A 122 -6.57 3.14 -13.71
C ARG A 122 -6.62 3.95 -15.00
N ASN A 123 -7.56 4.91 -15.04
CA ASN A 123 -7.78 5.76 -16.21
C ASN A 123 -6.55 6.65 -16.49
N SER A 124 -5.91 7.17 -15.45
CA SER A 124 -4.66 7.93 -15.57
C SER A 124 -3.54 7.08 -16.17
N LEU A 125 -3.32 5.85 -15.68
CA LEU A 125 -2.29 4.96 -16.21
C LEU A 125 -2.55 4.56 -17.67
N GLN A 126 -3.80 4.26 -18.03
CA GLN A 126 -4.18 3.96 -19.41
C GLN A 126 -3.87 5.13 -20.35
N LYS A 127 -3.96 6.37 -19.86
CA LYS A 127 -3.62 7.59 -20.60
C LYS A 127 -2.12 7.97 -20.47
N GLY A 128 -1.27 7.10 -19.92
CA GLY A 128 0.17 7.34 -19.74
C GLY A 128 0.53 8.32 -18.62
N ARG A 129 -0.44 8.77 -17.82
CA ARG A 129 -0.25 9.71 -16.70
C ARG A 129 0.00 8.98 -15.39
N LYS A 130 0.66 9.65 -14.45
CA LYS A 130 0.81 9.16 -13.08
C LYS A 130 -0.54 9.32 -12.34
N PRO A 131 -1.05 8.29 -11.65
CA PRO A 131 -2.15 8.49 -10.71
C PRO A 131 -1.76 9.40 -9.54
N ASN A 132 -2.68 10.29 -9.13
CA ASN A 132 -2.45 11.21 -8.02
C ASN A 132 -2.74 10.58 -6.64
N SER A 133 -3.41 9.44 -6.61
CA SER A 133 -3.74 8.72 -5.38
C SER A 133 -3.23 7.30 -5.49
N ILE A 134 -1.95 7.14 -5.14
CA ILE A 134 -1.30 5.84 -5.01
C ILE A 134 -0.79 5.71 -3.57
N GLU A 135 -1.17 4.60 -2.95
CA GLU A 135 -0.55 4.13 -1.72
C GLU A 135 0.40 3.00 -2.08
N LEU A 136 1.61 3.09 -1.55
CA LEU A 136 2.68 2.12 -1.76
C LEU A 136 3.09 1.57 -0.40
N ASN A 137 3.08 0.26 -0.26
CA ASN A 137 3.67 -0.42 0.90
C ASN A 137 4.87 -1.25 0.42
N LEU A 138 6.08 -0.86 0.83
CA LEU A 138 7.30 -1.57 0.50
C LEU A 138 7.49 -2.78 1.42
N ILE A 139 7.83 -3.92 0.82
CA ILE A 139 8.04 -5.19 1.54
C ILE A 139 9.52 -5.44 1.80
N GLU A 140 10.39 -5.03 0.88
CA GLU A 140 11.84 -5.16 0.97
C GLU A 140 12.54 -3.84 0.57
N GLY A 141 13.82 -3.69 0.95
CA GLY A 141 14.71 -2.67 0.40
C GLY A 141 14.47 -1.23 0.86
N TYR A 142 14.09 -1.01 2.12
CA TYR A 142 13.87 0.31 2.73
C TYR A 142 14.67 0.53 4.01
#